data_AF-A0A8J6AE15-F1
#
_entry.id   AF-A0A8J6AE15-F1
#
_cell.length_a   1.000
_cell.length_b   1.000
_cell.length_c   1.000
_cell.angle_alpha   90.00
_cell.angle_beta   90.00
_cell.angle_gamma   90.00
#
_symmetry.space_group_name_H-M   'P 1'
#
loop_
_entity.id
_entity.type
_entity.pdbx_description
1 polymer ?
#
loop_
_entity_poly.entity_id
_entity_poly.type
_entity_poly.pdbx_seq_one_letter_code
_entity_poly.pdbx_strand_id
1 'polypeptide(L)' 'MINNLLRPLVEAKGCTLIRHNVFHSLPSTANTLIGRAAHIAVLDSELFLEKFFLVAGLNYFK' A
#
# COMPACT_ATOMS: atom_id res chain seq x y z
N MET A 1 0.73 8.04 -1.70
CA MET A 1 0.42 7.14 -0.56
C MET A 1 1.67 6.66 0.18
N ILE A 2 2.65 6.06 -0.50
CA ILE A 2 3.88 5.54 0.15
C ILE A 2 4.63 6.61 0.96
N ASN A 3 4.81 7.82 0.43
CA ASN A 3 5.48 8.90 1.16
C ASN A 3 4.76 9.26 2.47
N ASN A 4 3.43 9.22 2.50
CA ASN A 4 2.66 9.51 3.71
C ASN A 4 2.85 8.45 4.80
N LEU A 5 3.15 7.20 4.41
CA LEU A 5 3.42 6.09 5.33
C LEU A 5 4.88 6.06 5.78
N LEU A 6 5.83 6.34 4.87
CA LEU A 6 7.26 6.23 5.18
C LEU A 6 7.84 7.46 5.86
N ARG A 7 7.33 8.67 5.55
CA ARG A 7 7.87 9.92 6.10
C ARG A 7 7.86 9.97 7.64
N PRO A 8 6.76 9.61 8.34
CA PRO A 8 6.76 9.60 9.81
C PRO A 8 7.79 8.62 10.41
N LEU A 9 8.04 7.50 9.74
CA LEU A 9 9.03 6.50 10.17
C LEU A 9 10.46 7.01 9.99
N VAL A 10 10.73 7.75 8.90
CA VAL A 10 12.03 8.38 8.63
C VAL A 10 12.30 9.54 9.60
N GLU A 11 11.27 10.29 9.97
CA GLU A 11 11.39 11.46 10.86
C GLU A 11 11.42 11.09 12.36
N ALA A 12 11.10 9.85 12.73
CA ALA A 12 11.09 9.38 14.11
C ALA A 12 12.51 9.30 14.71
N LYS A 13 12.78 10.13 15.73
CA LYS A 13 14.06 10.13 16.45
C LYS A 13 14.33 8.77 17.10
N GLY A 14 15.51 8.20 16.85
CA GLY A 14 15.91 6.91 17.40
C GLY A 14 15.40 5.68 16.62
N CYS A 15 14.70 5.87 15.51
CA CYS A 15 14.30 4.78 14.63
C CYS A 15 15.43 4.43 13.63
N THR A 16 15.75 3.15 13.49
CA THR A 16 16.61 2.66 12.40
C THR A 16 15.73 1.98 11.36
N LEU A 17 15.46 2.66 10.24
CA LEU A 17 14.64 2.12 9.16
C LEU A 17 15.50 1.28 8.20
N ILE A 18 15.16 -0.01 8.06
CA ILE A 18 15.82 -0.93 7.13
C ILE A 18 14.78 -1.40 6.11
N ARG A 19 15.05 -1.18 4.82
CA ARG A 19 14.18 -1.64 3.73
C ARG A 19 14.77 -2.89 3.08
N HIS A 20 14.08 -4.02 3.23
CA HIS A 20 14.36 -5.22 2.44
C HIS A 20 13.50 -5.22 1.18
N ASN A 21 14.12 -5.39 0.02
CA ASN A 21 13.39 -5.62 -1.23
C ASN A 21 13.40 -7.12 -1.52
N VAL A 22 12.21 -7.70 -1.70
CA VAL A 22 12.06 -9.09 -2.13
C VAL A 22 11.54 -9.08 -3.56
N PHE A 23 12.31 -9.66 -4.48
CA PHE A 23 11.87 -9.87 -5.85
C PHE A 23 11.18 -11.22 -5.94
N HIS A 24 9.88 -11.21 -6.20
CA HIS A 24 9.12 -12.41 -6.47
C HIS A 24 8.90 -12.52 -7.98
N SER A 25 9.45 -13.55 -8.64
CA SER A 25 9.21 -13.81 -10.06
C SER A 25 7.86 -14.52 -10.25
N LEU A 26 6.76 -13.84 -9.90
CA LEU A 26 5.42 -14.36 -10.14
C LEU A 26 5.28 -14.58 -11.66
N PRO A 27 4.79 -15.74 -12.13
CA PRO A 27 4.66 -16.01 -13.56
C PRO A 27 3.82 -14.90 -14.21
N SER A 28 4.37 -14.20 -15.20
CA SER A 28 3.72 -13.07 -15.87
C SER A 28 2.62 -13.55 -16.84
N THR A 29 1.65 -14.28 -16.31
CA THR A 29 0.47 -14.71 -17.05
C THR A 29 -0.48 -13.52 -17.24
N ALA A 30 -1.34 -13.57 -18.26
CA ALA A 30 -2.36 -12.55 -18.48
C ALA A 30 -3.22 -12.32 -17.22
N ASN A 31 -3.55 -13.38 -16.48
CA ASN A 31 -4.32 -13.31 -15.23
C ASN A 31 -3.59 -12.49 -14.15
N THR A 32 -2.27 -12.66 -14.01
CA THR A 32 -1.49 -11.84 -13.05
C THR A 32 -1.41 -10.38 -13.48
N LEU A 33 -1.38 -10.09 -14.78
CA LEU A 33 -1.36 -8.72 -15.29
C LEU A 33 -2.73 -8.03 -15.07
N ILE A 34 -3.83 -8.71 -15.41
CA ILE A 34 -5.19 -8.23 -15.22
C ILE A 34 -5.49 -8.04 -13.72
N GLY A 35 -5.13 -9.01 -12.88
CA GLY A 35 -5.32 -8.92 -11.44
C GLY A 35 -4.59 -7.73 -10.82
N ARG A 36 -3.34 -7.47 -11.24
CA ARG A 36 -2.60 -6.28 -10.80
C ARG A 36 -3.27 -4.98 -11.25
N ALA A 37 -3.68 -4.88 -12.51
CA ALA A 37 -4.35 -3.69 -13.04
C ALA A 37 -5.68 -3.43 -12.32
N ALA A 38 -6.48 -4.48 -12.06
CA ALA A 38 -7.72 -4.39 -11.31
C ALA A 38 -7.48 -3.92 -9.86
N HIS A 39 -6.48 -4.49 -9.17
CA HIS A 39 -6.15 -4.06 -7.81
C HIS A 39 -5.68 -2.60 -7.77
N ILE A 40 -4.87 -2.17 -8.74
CA ILE A 40 -4.43 -0.77 -8.84
C ILE A 40 -5.63 0.16 -9.07
N ALA A 41 -6.53 -0.20 -9.99
CA ALA A 41 -7.73 0.60 -10.26
C ALA A 41 -8.69 0.67 -9.05
N VAL A 42 -8.79 -0.40 -8.26
CA VAL A 42 -9.56 -0.38 -6.99
C VAL A 42 -8.91 0.55 -5.97
N LEU A 43 -7.58 0.53 -5.85
CA LEU A 43 -6.85 1.44 -4.95
C LEU A 43 -6.87 2.90 -5.41
N ASP A 44 -7.09 3.16 -6.70
CA ASP A 44 -7.27 4.50 -7.27
C ASP A 44 -8.72 5.01 -7.14
N SER A 45 -9.66 4.13 -6.77
CA SER A 45 -11.06 4.51 -6.59
C SER A 45 -11.26 5.29 -5.28
N GLU A 46 -11.55 6.58 -5.41
CA GLU A 46 -11.83 7.46 -4.26
C GLU A 46 -12.98 6.94 -3.39
N LEU A 47 -14.06 6.45 -4.00
CA LEU A 47 -15.20 5.87 -3.28
C LEU A 47 -14.81 4.64 -2.46
N PHE A 48 -13.97 3.76 -3.02
CA PHE A 48 -13.47 2.60 -2.29
C PHE A 48 -12.60 3.02 -1.11
N LEU A 49 -11.65 3.94 -1.33
CA LEU A 49 -10.76 4.44 -0.28
C LEU A 49 -11.55 5.12 0.84
N GLU A 50 -12.56 5.94 0.51
CA GLU A 50 -13.42 6.62 1.48
C GLU A 50 -14.13 5.60 2.39
N LYS A 51 -14.79 4.60 1.80
CA LYS A 51 -15.48 3.55 2.57
C LYS A 51 -14.50 2.71 3.38
N PHE A 52 -13.34 2.38 2.82
CA PHE A 52 -12.31 1.60 3.50
C PHE A 52 -11.78 2.33 4.74
N PHE A 53 -11.41 3.62 4.62
CA PHE A 53 -10.90 4.38 5.76
C PHE A 53 -11.96 4.54 6.85
N LEU A 54 -13.21 4.84 6.47
CA LEU A 54 -14.29 5.07 7.42
C LEU A 54 -14.61 3.82 8.26
N VAL A 55 -14.53 2.63 7.68
CA VAL A 55 -14.91 1.37 8.34
C VAL A 55 -13.74 0.68 9.03
N ALA A 56 -12.57 0.63 8.40
CA ALA A 56 -11.45 -0.21 8.85
C ALA A 56 -10.13 0.56 8.98
N GLY A 57 -9.79 1.37 7.96
CA GLY A 57 -8.46 1.97 7.85
C GLY A 57 -8.12 2.97 8.96
N LEU A 58 -9.09 3.70 9.50
CA LEU A 58 -8.85 4.68 10.56
C LEU A 58 -8.39 4.05 11.88
N ASN A 59 -8.76 2.80 12.18
CA ASN A 59 -8.32 2.12 13.40
C ASN A 59 -6.83 1.76 13.38
N TYR A 60 -6.19 1.75 12.21
CA TYR A 60 -4.75 1.53 12.08
C TYR A 60 -3.91 2.74 12.53
N PHE A 61 -4.48 3.95 12.50
CA PHE A 61 -3.79 5.21 12.81
C PHE A 61 -4.11 5.77 14.20
N LYS A 62 -4.90 5.05 15.01
CA LYS A 62 -5.10 5.34 16.44
C LYS A 62 -3.91 4.82 17.24
#